data_AF-A0A550HC59-F1
#
_entry.id   AF-A0A550HC59-F1
#
_cell.length_a   1.000
_cell.length_b   1.000
_cell.length_c   1.000
_cell.angle_alpha   90.00
_cell.angle_beta   90.00
_cell.angle_gamma   90.00
#
_symmetry.space_group_name_H-M   'P 1'
#
loop_
_entity.id
_entity.type
_entity.pdbx_description
1 polymer ?
#
loop_
_entity_poly.entity_id
_entity_poly.type
_entity_poly.pdbx_seq_one_letter_code
_entity_poly.pdbx_strand_id
1 'polypeptide(L)'
;MREKLRMNVDDLLVGHWSSVPFSYGVMEASELGFLADGRGWSSWFNSGALCVTRLSWACPEPGVVELHAKWTVEGTPREVAGSPTFSSTQPAEPVDEVTRHHYVVELAVPMPGAEAVMSVSFEEPVEFCHQYARGAKAIRAEEDPTYLVLP
;
A
#
# COMPACT_ATOMS: atom_id res chain seq x y z
N MET A 1 -17.47 21.77 19.98
CA MET A 1 -16.62 22.47 18.98
C MET A 1 -15.12 22.21 19.26
N ARG A 2 -14.71 20.93 19.27
CA ARG A 2 -13.31 20.46 19.41
C ARG A 2 -12.92 19.58 18.19
N GLU A 3 -13.44 19.93 17.02
CA GLU A 3 -13.36 19.12 15.78
C GLU A 3 -12.46 19.73 14.70
N LYS A 4 -11.65 20.74 15.02
CA LYS A 4 -10.92 21.51 13.98
C LYS A 4 -9.40 21.47 14.07
N LEU A 5 -8.79 20.66 14.93
CA LEU A 5 -7.32 20.58 15.01
C LEU A 5 -6.77 19.22 15.48
N ARG A 6 -7.41 18.12 15.07
CA ARG A 6 -6.70 16.86 14.82
C ARG A 6 -6.51 16.83 13.31
N MET A 7 -5.27 16.73 12.81
CA MET A 7 -5.07 16.08 11.52
C MET A 7 -5.93 14.83 11.53
N ASN A 8 -6.82 14.65 10.56
CA ASN A 8 -7.57 13.41 10.53
C ASN A 8 -6.50 12.30 10.39
N VAL A 9 -6.49 11.33 11.30
CA VAL A 9 -5.46 10.27 11.27
C VAL A 9 -5.50 9.54 9.92
N ASP A 10 -6.69 9.53 9.31
CA ASP A 10 -6.99 9.08 7.96
C ASP A 10 -6.20 9.86 6.88
N ASP A 11 -6.00 11.18 7.05
CA ASP A 11 -5.18 11.99 6.13
C ASP A 11 -3.71 11.54 6.15
N LEU A 12 -3.26 10.95 7.27
CA LEU A 12 -1.90 10.41 7.36
C LEU A 12 -1.73 9.17 6.48
N LEU A 13 -2.80 8.44 6.13
CA LEU A 13 -2.70 7.29 5.23
C LEU A 13 -2.28 7.71 3.82
N VAL A 14 -2.63 8.91 3.36
CA VAL A 14 -2.26 9.40 2.02
C VAL A 14 -0.75 9.36 1.81
N GLY A 15 -0.31 8.74 0.72
CA GLY A 15 1.10 8.55 0.38
C GLY A 15 1.45 7.09 0.07
N HIS A 16 2.75 6.83 -0.01
CA HIS A 16 3.33 5.51 -0.21
C HIS A 16 3.70 4.86 1.11
N TRP A 17 3.54 3.54 1.16
CA TRP A 17 3.92 2.69 2.28
C TRP A 17 4.60 1.42 1.76
N SER A 18 5.68 0.99 2.41
CA SER A 18 6.46 -0.19 2.01
C SER A 18 6.74 -1.10 3.19
N SER A 19 6.50 -2.40 3.03
CA SER A 19 6.85 -3.38 4.06
C SER A 19 8.34 -3.73 4.06
N VAL A 20 9.10 -3.35 3.02
CA VAL A 20 10.53 -3.69 2.85
C VAL A 20 11.36 -3.44 4.11
N PRO A 21 11.23 -2.30 4.82
CA PRO A 21 12.00 -2.07 6.03
C PRO A 21 11.69 -3.02 7.18
N PHE A 22 10.54 -3.69 7.21
CA PHE A 22 10.15 -4.66 8.23
C PHE A 22 10.35 -6.12 7.77
N SER A 23 10.61 -6.34 6.48
CA SER A 23 10.69 -7.63 5.81
C SER A 23 12.11 -8.24 5.82
N TYR A 24 12.68 -8.49 7.01
CA TYR A 24 14.02 -9.09 7.11
C TYR A 24 14.01 -10.61 6.88
N GLY A 25 14.79 -11.06 5.89
CA GLY A 25 14.98 -12.48 5.60
C GLY A 25 13.80 -13.15 4.91
N VAL A 26 12.79 -12.38 4.51
CA VAL A 26 11.66 -12.87 3.72
C VAL A 26 11.91 -12.62 2.23
N MET A 27 11.36 -13.50 1.38
CA MET A 27 11.53 -13.43 -0.07
C MET A 27 10.53 -12.49 -0.76
N GLU A 28 9.56 -11.99 -0.01
CA GLU A 28 8.41 -11.24 -0.51
C GLU A 28 8.26 -9.93 0.26
N ALA A 29 7.80 -8.90 -0.44
CA ALA A 29 7.47 -7.61 0.13
C ALA A 29 6.20 -7.08 -0.52
N SER A 30 5.64 -6.06 0.11
CA SER A 30 4.39 -5.46 -0.30
C SER A 30 4.50 -3.94 -0.22
N GLU A 31 3.78 -3.26 -1.10
CA GLU A 31 3.67 -1.81 -1.10
C GLU A 31 2.21 -1.39 -1.21
N LEU A 32 1.90 -0.22 -0.64
CA LEU A 32 0.58 0.40 -0.70
C LEU A 32 0.73 1.84 -1.18
N GLY A 33 -0.20 2.28 -2.01
CA GLY A 33 -0.36 3.66 -2.42
C GLY A 33 -1.78 4.15 -2.17
N PHE A 34 -1.93 5.17 -1.31
CA PHE A 34 -3.21 5.83 -1.05
C PHE A 34 -3.20 7.25 -1.61
N LEU A 35 -4.02 7.53 -2.62
CA LEU A 35 -4.22 8.86 -3.18
C LEU A 35 -5.32 9.61 -2.42
N ALA A 36 -5.17 10.92 -2.28
CA ALA A 36 -6.10 11.78 -1.54
C ALA A 36 -7.53 11.83 -2.11
N ASP A 37 -7.73 11.37 -3.35
CA ASP A 37 -9.04 11.32 -4.01
C ASP A 37 -9.77 9.98 -3.78
N GLY A 38 -9.26 9.11 -2.90
CA GLY A 38 -9.84 7.82 -2.58
C GLY A 38 -9.48 6.71 -3.58
N ARG A 39 -8.60 6.97 -4.56
CA ARG A 39 -7.99 5.90 -5.37
C ARG A 39 -6.74 5.37 -4.69
N GLY A 40 -6.34 4.15 -5.03
CA GLY A 40 -5.11 3.58 -4.53
C GLY A 40 -4.74 2.29 -5.23
N TRP A 41 -3.65 1.71 -4.76
CA TRP A 41 -3.16 0.43 -5.19
C TRP A 41 -2.48 -0.29 -4.04
N SER A 42 -2.43 -1.60 -4.15
CA SER A 42 -1.64 -2.46 -3.29
C SER A 42 -0.85 -3.42 -4.17
N SER A 43 0.36 -3.80 -3.76
CA SER A 43 1.18 -4.74 -4.49
C SER A 43 1.85 -5.73 -3.57
N TRP A 44 2.06 -6.92 -4.10
CA TRP A 44 2.90 -7.96 -3.55
C TRP A 44 3.92 -8.36 -4.62
N PHE A 45 5.17 -8.54 -4.22
CA PHE A 45 6.23 -8.89 -5.15
C PHE A 45 7.38 -9.68 -4.52
N ASN A 46 8.03 -10.45 -5.36
CA ASN A 46 9.34 -11.06 -5.13
C ASN A 46 10.19 -10.92 -6.39
N SER A 47 11.31 -11.64 -6.49
CA SER A 47 12.18 -11.58 -7.67
C SER A 47 11.57 -12.16 -8.95
N GLY A 48 10.53 -12.99 -8.85
CA GLY A 48 9.92 -13.69 -9.99
C GLY A 48 8.51 -13.25 -10.34
N ALA A 49 7.79 -12.63 -9.40
CA ALA A 49 6.38 -12.30 -9.55
C ALA A 49 6.07 -10.91 -8.98
N LEU A 50 5.13 -10.23 -9.64
CA LEU A 50 4.51 -8.99 -9.21
C LEU A 50 3.00 -9.15 -9.40
N CYS A 51 2.25 -8.92 -8.32
CA CYS A 51 0.81 -8.79 -8.35
C CYS A 51 0.44 -7.40 -7.85
N VAL A 52 -0.44 -6.70 -8.57
CA VAL A 52 -0.89 -5.36 -8.22
C VAL A 52 -2.41 -5.33 -8.27
N THR A 53 -3.01 -4.92 -7.17
CA THR A 53 -4.45 -4.71 -7.04
C THR A 53 -4.72 -3.21 -7.07
N ARG A 54 -5.49 -2.76 -8.06
CA ARG A 54 -6.01 -1.39 -8.10
C ARG A 54 -7.29 -1.32 -7.30
N LEU A 55 -7.40 -0.31 -6.44
CA LEU A 55 -8.48 -0.21 -5.47
C LEU A 55 -9.01 1.22 -5.33
N SER A 56 -10.20 1.34 -4.78
CA SER A 56 -10.65 2.56 -4.11
C SER A 56 -10.61 2.34 -2.61
N TRP A 57 -10.39 3.41 -1.83
CA TRP A 57 -10.32 3.35 -0.39
C TRP A 57 -11.07 4.51 0.26
N ALA A 58 -11.53 4.27 1.49
CA ALA A 58 -12.14 5.27 2.35
C ALA A 58 -11.93 4.89 3.82
N CYS A 59 -12.13 5.84 4.72
CA CYS A 59 -12.19 5.57 6.16
C CYS A 59 -13.63 5.75 6.65
N PRO A 60 -14.44 4.67 6.67
CA PRO A 60 -15.85 4.77 7.08
C PRO A 60 -16.00 5.10 8.57
N GLU A 61 -15.00 4.74 9.37
CA GLU A 61 -14.94 4.94 10.81
C GLU A 61 -13.48 5.31 11.21
N PRO A 62 -13.27 6.06 12.31
CA PRO A 62 -11.92 6.42 12.73
C PRO A 62 -11.04 5.20 12.98
N GLY A 63 -9.87 5.14 12.33
CA GLY A 63 -8.93 4.02 12.47
C GLY A 63 -9.34 2.74 11.74
N VAL A 64 -10.36 2.79 10.88
CA VAL A 64 -10.73 1.72 9.96
C VAL A 64 -10.54 2.19 8.54
N VAL A 65 -9.78 1.45 7.74
CA VAL A 65 -9.71 1.65 6.29
C VAL A 65 -10.52 0.57 5.59
N GLU A 66 -11.40 0.98 4.68
CA GLU A 66 -12.09 0.10 3.75
C GLU A 66 -11.37 0.12 2.41
N LEU A 67 -11.04 -1.06 1.88
CA LEU A 67 -10.38 -1.24 0.59
C LEU A 67 -11.36 -1.97 -0.34
N HIS A 68 -11.63 -1.38 -1.49
CA HIS A 68 -12.46 -1.98 -2.53
C HIS A 68 -11.59 -2.29 -3.74
N ALA A 69 -11.18 -3.56 -3.88
CA ALA A 69 -10.45 -4.06 -5.02
C ALA A 69 -11.31 -3.98 -6.28
N LYS A 70 -10.74 -3.48 -7.38
CA LYS A 70 -11.41 -3.28 -8.67
C LYS A 70 -10.80 -4.12 -9.77
N TRP A 71 -9.47 -4.25 -9.74
CA TRP A 71 -8.71 -4.95 -10.75
C TRP A 71 -7.47 -5.56 -10.13
N THR A 72 -7.09 -6.73 -10.61
CA THR A 72 -5.81 -7.36 -10.30
C THR A 72 -5.04 -7.58 -11.59
N VAL A 73 -3.75 -7.26 -11.55
CA VAL A 73 -2.82 -7.49 -12.65
C VAL A 73 -1.63 -8.26 -12.11
N GLU A 74 -1.37 -9.41 -12.70
CA GLU A 74 -0.21 -10.24 -12.40
C GLU A 74 0.81 -10.18 -13.53
N GLY A 75 2.07 -10.40 -13.22
CA GLY A 75 3.12 -10.41 -14.21
C GLY A 75 4.50 -10.60 -13.63
N THR A 76 5.51 -10.40 -14.46
CA THR A 76 6.90 -10.46 -14.04
C THR A 76 7.44 -9.07 -13.74
N PRO A 77 8.10 -8.87 -12.59
CA PRO A 77 8.69 -7.59 -12.25
C PRO A 77 9.84 -7.27 -13.21
N ARG A 78 10.05 -5.99 -13.46
CA ARG A 78 11.23 -5.48 -14.13
C ARG A 78 12.31 -5.21 -13.08
N GLU A 79 13.52 -5.73 -13.28
CA GLU A 79 14.67 -5.43 -12.43
C GLU A 79 15.17 -3.99 -12.65
N VAL A 80 14.54 -3.01 -11.99
CA VAL A 80 14.97 -1.61 -11.95
C VAL A 80 14.94 -1.14 -10.50
N ALA A 81 15.89 -0.29 -10.11
CA ALA A 81 15.88 0.32 -8.79
C ALA A 81 14.66 1.26 -8.62
N GLY A 82 13.89 1.07 -7.56
CA GLY A 82 12.71 1.89 -7.23
C GLY A 82 11.45 1.07 -7.03
N SER A 83 10.29 1.67 -7.31
CA SER A 83 8.99 1.01 -7.23
C SER A 83 8.84 -0.13 -8.25
N PRO A 84 8.15 -1.22 -7.89
CA PRO A 84 7.98 -2.36 -8.78
C PRO A 84 7.18 -1.96 -10.03
N THR A 85 7.68 -2.32 -11.20
CA THR A 85 7.00 -2.13 -12.49
C THR A 85 6.97 -3.45 -13.27
N PHE A 86 6.01 -3.61 -14.18
CA PHE A 86 5.90 -4.82 -14.99
C PHE A 86 6.89 -4.83 -16.16
N SER A 87 7.48 -6.01 -16.43
CA SER A 87 8.17 -6.29 -17.68
C SER A 87 7.25 -6.98 -18.69
N SER A 88 6.35 -7.84 -18.21
CA SER A 88 5.17 -8.36 -18.91
C SER A 88 4.00 -8.49 -17.94
N THR A 89 2.79 -8.51 -18.48
CA THR A 89 1.55 -8.66 -17.71
C THR A 89 0.71 -9.79 -18.28
N GLN A 90 0.01 -10.50 -17.39
CA GLN A 90 -1.18 -11.26 -17.73
C GLN A 90 -2.34 -10.28 -18.00
N PRO A 91 -3.45 -10.74 -18.61
CA PRO A 91 -4.66 -9.94 -18.72
C PRO A 91 -5.14 -9.47 -17.35
N ALA A 92 -5.59 -8.22 -17.26
CA ALA A 92 -6.19 -7.70 -16.04
C ALA A 92 -7.51 -8.42 -15.73
N GLU A 93 -7.69 -8.79 -14.47
CA GLU A 93 -8.91 -9.44 -13.99
C GLU A 93 -9.73 -8.46 -13.16
N PRO A 94 -11.03 -8.25 -13.48
CA PRO A 94 -11.89 -7.43 -12.65
C PRO A 94 -12.19 -8.16 -11.33
N VAL A 95 -12.20 -7.39 -10.25
CA VAL A 95 -12.49 -7.87 -8.89
C VAL A 95 -13.56 -6.98 -8.29
N ASP A 96 -14.40 -7.56 -7.43
CA ASP A 96 -15.39 -6.83 -6.64
C ASP A 96 -15.35 -7.32 -5.20
N GLU A 97 -14.26 -7.00 -4.52
CA GLU A 97 -14.01 -7.41 -3.14
C GLU A 97 -13.83 -6.18 -2.24
N VAL A 98 -14.54 -6.19 -1.12
CA VAL A 98 -14.45 -5.14 -0.10
C VAL A 98 -13.92 -5.75 1.19
N THR A 99 -12.81 -5.21 1.69
CA THR A 99 -12.22 -5.58 2.97
C THR A 99 -12.11 -4.37 3.89
N ARG A 100 -12.09 -4.61 5.20
CA ARG A 100 -11.97 -3.56 6.23
C ARG A 100 -10.88 -3.93 7.22
N HIS A 101 -10.01 -2.96 7.50
CA HIS A 101 -8.83 -3.18 8.33
C HIS A 101 -8.71 -2.09 9.39
N HIS A 102 -8.58 -2.49 10.65
CA HIS A 102 -8.17 -1.56 11.69
C HIS A 102 -6.70 -1.20 11.50
N TYR A 103 -6.37 0.07 11.66
CA TYR A 103 -5.00 0.54 11.52
C TYR A 103 -4.58 1.52 12.61
N VAL A 104 -3.27 1.57 12.84
CA VAL A 104 -2.61 2.54 13.71
C VAL A 104 -1.44 3.16 12.95
N VAL A 105 -1.29 4.48 13.02
CA VAL A 105 -0.13 5.21 12.49
C VAL A 105 0.74 5.71 13.65
N GLU A 106 1.98 5.23 13.71
CA GLU A 106 2.92 5.54 14.80
C GLU A 106 4.38 5.43 14.34
N LEU A 107 5.33 5.76 15.23
CA LEU A 107 6.75 5.49 14.98
C LEU A 107 7.08 4.06 15.38
N ALA A 108 7.74 3.31 14.49
CA ALA A 108 8.21 1.95 14.76
C ALA A 108 9.68 1.79 14.37
N VAL A 109 10.39 0.95 15.12
CA VAL A 109 11.79 0.59 14.85
C VAL A 109 11.80 -0.65 13.96
N PRO A 110 12.28 -0.57 12.70
CA PRO A 110 12.15 -1.69 11.76
C PRO A 110 13.00 -2.90 12.11
N MET A 111 14.20 -2.67 12.64
CA MET A 111 15.09 -3.71 13.17
C MET A 111 15.86 -3.21 14.38
N PRO A 112 16.35 -4.12 15.24
CA PRO A 112 17.23 -3.74 16.34
C PRO A 112 18.41 -2.87 15.87
N GLY A 113 18.51 -1.67 16.42
CA GLY A 113 19.58 -0.70 16.10
C GLY A 113 19.29 0.25 14.93
N ALA A 114 18.16 0.11 14.23
CA ALA A 114 17.73 1.08 13.23
C ALA A 114 17.03 2.30 13.86
N GLU A 115 16.96 3.39 13.09
CA GLU A 115 16.16 4.56 13.47
C GLU A 115 14.66 4.25 13.35
N ALA A 116 13.86 4.83 14.24
CA ALA A 116 12.42 4.71 14.17
C ALA A 116 11.88 5.46 12.94
N VAL A 117 10.99 4.81 12.20
CA VAL A 117 10.32 5.38 11.02
C VAL A 117 8.83 5.51 11.29
N MET A 118 8.17 6.45 10.63
CA MET A 118 6.71 6.48 10.62
C MET A 118 6.21 5.21 9.95
N SER A 119 5.25 4.52 10.57
CA SER A 119 4.67 3.27 10.08
C SER A 119 3.17 3.26 10.20
N VAL A 120 2.51 2.52 9.33
CA VAL A 120 1.14 2.05 9.52
C VAL A 120 1.16 0.56 9.84
N SER A 121 0.40 0.17 10.85
CA SER A 121 0.19 -1.22 11.25
C SER A 121 -1.27 -1.57 11.10
N PHE A 122 -1.56 -2.76 10.59
CA PHE A 122 -2.90 -3.32 10.42
C PHE A 122 -3.11 -4.52 11.35
N GLU A 123 -4.29 -4.62 11.97
CA GLU A 123 -4.64 -5.75 12.82
C GLU A 123 -4.65 -7.06 12.03
N GLU A 124 -5.36 -7.08 10.90
CA GLU A 124 -5.32 -8.14 9.90
C GLU A 124 -4.33 -7.77 8.78
N PRO A 125 -3.66 -8.75 8.14
CA PRO A 125 -2.72 -8.44 7.06
C PRO A 125 -3.43 -7.81 5.87
N VAL A 126 -2.87 -6.71 5.38
CA VAL A 126 -3.17 -6.17 4.04
C VAL A 126 -2.04 -6.65 3.13
N GLU A 127 -2.33 -7.17 1.93
CA GLU A 127 -1.32 -7.76 1.02
C GLU A 127 -0.23 -8.54 1.77
N PHE A 128 -0.64 -9.50 2.60
CA PHE A 128 0.24 -10.40 3.35
C PHE A 128 1.15 -9.75 4.42
N CYS A 129 1.04 -8.44 4.67
CA CYS A 129 1.87 -7.72 5.64
C CYS A 129 1.01 -6.99 6.69
N HIS A 130 1.46 -7.05 7.94
CA HIS A 130 0.83 -6.28 9.02
C HIS A 130 1.40 -4.87 9.17
N GLN A 131 2.60 -4.59 8.66
CA GLN A 131 3.29 -3.35 8.97
C GLN A 131 4.04 -2.80 7.76
N TYR A 132 3.92 -1.48 7.57
CA TYR A 132 4.52 -0.78 6.46
C TYR A 132 5.16 0.53 6.93
N ALA A 133 6.35 0.81 6.43
CA ALA A 133 7.06 2.05 6.67
C ALA A 133 6.59 3.12 5.68
N ARG A 134 6.55 4.36 6.14
CA ARG A 134 6.21 5.53 5.33
C ARG A 134 7.28 5.77 4.27
N GLY A 135 6.85 5.78 3.01
CA GLY A 135 7.61 6.29 1.88
C GLY A 135 7.29 7.76 1.60
N ALA A 136 7.06 8.09 0.32
CA ALA A 136 6.67 9.43 -0.10
C ALA A 136 5.32 9.86 0.51
N LYS A 137 5.24 11.08 1.06
CA LYS A 137 3.99 11.61 1.66
C LYS A 137 2.93 11.99 0.64
N ALA A 138 3.36 12.30 -0.58
CA ALA A 138 2.48 12.60 -1.69
C ALA A 138 2.92 11.72 -2.84
N ILE A 139 1.95 11.03 -3.42
CA ILE A 139 2.12 10.22 -4.61
C ILE A 139 1.13 10.66 -5.68
N ARG A 140 1.43 10.32 -6.93
CA ARG A 140 0.57 10.61 -8.07
C ARG A 140 0.01 9.32 -8.66
N ALA A 141 -1.05 9.45 -9.45
CA ALA A 141 -1.66 8.29 -10.10
C ALA A 141 -0.68 7.56 -11.02
N GLU A 142 0.31 8.25 -11.60
CA GLU A 142 1.32 7.67 -12.48
C GLU A 142 2.33 6.77 -11.75
N GLU A 143 2.34 6.79 -10.42
CA GLU A 143 3.16 5.91 -9.58
C GLU A 143 2.44 4.60 -9.23
N ASP A 144 1.17 4.43 -9.64
CA ASP A 144 0.48 3.14 -9.68
C ASP A 144 1.16 2.25 -10.73
N PRO A 145 1.70 1.06 -10.38
CA PRO A 145 2.34 0.16 -11.34
C PRO A 145 1.44 -0.27 -12.51
N THR A 146 0.12 -0.16 -12.35
CA THR A 146 -0.88 -0.49 -13.36
C THR A 146 -1.37 0.71 -14.16
N TYR A 147 -0.85 1.92 -13.92
CA TYR A 147 -1.34 3.17 -14.53
C TYR A 147 -1.41 3.12 -16.07
N LEU A 148 -0.47 2.44 -16.72
CA LEU A 148 -0.42 2.30 -18.19
C LEU A 148 -1.15 1.05 -18.71
N VAL A 149 -1.62 0.18 -17.82
CA VAL A 149 -2.25 -1.11 -18.14
C VAL A 149 -3.76 -1.05 -17.98
N LEU A 150 -4.22 -0.34 -16.94
CA LEU A 150 -5.64 -0.19 -16.59
C LEU A 150 -6.16 1.20 -16.99
N PRO A 151 -7.45 1.31 -17.36
CA PRO A 151 -8.09 2.58 -17.70
C PRO A 151 -8.14 3.57 -16.52
#